data_AF-A0A242A6S9-F1
#
_entry.id   AF-A0A242A6S9-F1
#
_cell.length_a   1.000
_cell.length_b   1.000
_cell.length_c   1.000
_cell.angle_alpha   90.00
_cell.angle_beta   90.00
_cell.angle_gamma   90.00
#
_symmetry.space_group_name_H-M   'P 1'
#
loop_
_entity.id
_entity.type
_entity.pdbx_description
1 polymer ?
#
loop_
_entity_poly.entity_id
_entity_poly.type
_entity_poly.pdbx_seq_one_letter_code
_entity_poly.pdbx_strand_id
1 'polypeptide(L)' 'MKFKAKPEKPVQSLNELEVPIDSEGYVHGWYVDGFIVGSPVEYTDEYIALEYWCPIYEDTLKQVDD' A
#
# COMPACT_ATOMS: atom_id res chain seq x y z
N MET A 1 -4.94 -11.43 -3.91
CA MET A 1 -6.10 -10.50 -4.01
C MET A 1 -5.59 -9.11 -3.72
N LYS A 2 -5.84 -8.16 -4.62
CA LYS A 2 -5.38 -6.78 -4.47
C LYS A 2 -6.45 -5.93 -3.80
N PHE A 3 -6.00 -4.87 -3.15
CA PHE A 3 -6.83 -3.93 -2.42
C PHE A 3 -6.42 -2.51 -2.77
N LYS A 4 -7.36 -1.58 -2.59
CA LYS A 4 -7.09 -0.15 -2.58
C LYS A 4 -7.65 0.51 -1.32
N ALA A 5 -6.95 1.50 -0.80
CA ALA A 5 -7.40 2.28 0.35
C ALA A 5 -6.83 3.71 0.34
N LYS A 6 -7.42 4.59 1.13
CA LYS A 6 -6.91 5.95 1.35
C LYS A 6 -5.74 5.90 2.33
N PRO A 7 -4.61 6.54 2.02
CA PRO A 7 -3.49 6.58 2.92
C PRO A 7 -3.75 7.52 4.10
N GLU A 8 -3.21 7.20 5.27
CA GLU A 8 -3.25 8.11 6.43
C GLU A 8 -2.31 9.30 6.26
N LYS A 9 -1.24 9.11 5.47
CA LYS A 9 -0.23 10.13 5.20
C LYS A 9 -0.66 11.07 4.07
N PRO A 10 -0.25 12.35 4.11
CA PRO A 10 -0.49 13.27 3.01
C PRO A 10 0.29 12.87 1.75
N VAL A 11 -0.27 13.21 0.58
CA VAL A 11 0.29 12.86 -0.74
C VAL A 11 1.75 13.30 -0.91
N GLN A 12 2.14 14.46 -0.37
CA GLN A 12 3.55 14.91 -0.48
C GLN A 12 4.51 13.91 0.17
N SER A 13 4.19 13.43 1.36
CA SER A 13 5.03 12.44 2.06
C SER A 13 5.06 11.09 1.36
N LEU A 14 4.01 10.73 0.64
CA LEU A 14 3.95 9.48 -0.11
C LEU A 14 4.79 9.54 -1.38
N ASN A 15 4.85 10.71 -2.04
CA ASN A 15 5.75 10.93 -3.17
C ASN A 15 7.23 10.85 -2.76
N GLU A 16 7.59 11.37 -1.58
CA GLU A 16 8.95 11.24 -1.02
C GLU A 16 9.34 9.80 -0.72
N LEU A 17 8.36 8.96 -0.40
CA LEU A 17 8.51 7.52 -0.14
C LEU A 17 8.29 6.67 -1.40
N GLU A 18 8.14 7.31 -2.57
CA GLU A 18 7.90 6.66 -3.86
C GLU A 18 6.68 5.72 -3.86
N VAL A 19 5.68 5.99 -3.01
CA VAL A 19 4.45 5.21 -2.94
C VAL A 19 3.49 5.65 -4.07
N PRO A 20 3.10 4.75 -4.98
CA PRO A 20 2.21 5.09 -6.08
C PRO A 20 0.79 5.35 -5.57
N ILE A 21 0.21 6.46 -6.02
CA ILE A 21 -1.17 6.88 -5.74
C ILE A 21 -1.90 7.12 -7.05
N ASP A 22 -3.14 6.62 -7.14
CA ASP A 22 -3.98 6.85 -8.32
C ASP A 22 -4.58 8.28 -8.37
N SER A 23 -5.23 8.61 -9.47
CA SER A 23 -5.88 9.92 -9.65
C SER A 23 -7.01 10.19 -8.67
N GLU A 24 -7.60 9.15 -8.08
CA GLU A 24 -8.64 9.28 -7.05
C GLU A 24 -8.03 9.46 -5.66
N GLY A 25 -6.72 9.30 -5.49
CA GLY A 25 -5.99 9.41 -4.22
C GLY A 25 -5.97 8.12 -3.40
N TYR A 26 -6.04 6.94 -4.02
CA TYR A 26 -5.91 5.64 -3.36
C TYR A 26 -4.53 5.02 -3.65
N VAL A 27 -4.01 4.29 -2.67
CA VAL A 27 -2.86 3.38 -2.83
C VAL A 27 -3.38 1.98 -3.15
N HIS A 28 -2.64 1.22 -3.98
CA HIS A 28 -3.05 -0.10 -4.49
C HIS A 28 -1.99 -1.17 -4.23
N GLY A 29 -2.37 -2.27 -3.60
CA GLY A 29 -1.41 -3.34 -3.29
C GLY A 29 -2.04 -4.51 -2.54
N TRP A 30 -1.25 -5.16 -1.70
CA TRP A 30 -1.73 -6.22 -0.80
C TRP A 30 -2.07 -5.60 0.56
N TYR A 31 -3.12 -6.12 1.22
CA TYR A 31 -3.48 -5.67 2.56
C TYR A 31 -2.78 -6.53 3.62
N VAL A 32 -2.12 -5.85 4.56
CA VAL A 32 -1.47 -6.44 5.73
C VAL A 32 -1.77 -5.56 6.94
N ASP A 33 -2.74 -5.96 7.77
CA ASP A 33 -3.03 -5.40 9.10
C ASP A 33 -2.95 -3.86 9.19
N GLY A 34 -3.83 -3.18 8.46
CA GLY A 34 -3.88 -1.70 8.43
C GLY A 34 -2.89 -1.04 7.45
N PHE A 35 -2.16 -1.83 6.66
CA PHE A 35 -1.28 -1.34 5.61
C PHE A 35 -1.68 -1.85 4.23
N ILE A 36 -1.48 -1.00 3.23
CA ILE A 36 -1.31 -1.45 1.85
C ILE A 36 0.19 -1.53 1.58
N VAL A 37 0.63 -2.70 1.14
CA VAL A 37 2.03 -2.98 0.84
C VAL A 37 2.23 -3.23 -0.65
N GLY A 38 3.40 -2.85 -1.14
CA GLY A 38 3.83 -3.10 -2.51
C GLY A 38 4.31 -4.53 -2.74
N SER A 39 4.91 -4.78 -3.90
CA SER A 39 5.35 -6.12 -4.30
C SER A 39 6.57 -6.57 -3.49
N PRO A 40 6.79 -7.89 -3.33
CA PRO A 40 8.04 -8.39 -2.78
C PRO A 40 9.23 -7.98 -3.64
N VAL A 41 10.22 -7.34 -3.02
CA VAL A 41 11.51 -7.01 -3.62
C VAL A 41 12.51 -8.13 -3.33
N GLU A 42 12.54 -8.58 -2.08
CA GLU A 42 13.40 -9.65 -1.60
C GLU A 42 12.69 -10.39 -0.47
N TYR A 43 12.87 -11.70 -0.39
CA TYR A 43 12.43 -12.47 0.76
C TYR A 43 13.38 -13.63 1.01
N THR A 44 13.61 -13.90 2.28
CA THR A 44 14.31 -15.07 2.80
C THR A 44 13.37 -15.87 3.70
N ASP A 45 13.88 -16.89 4.36
CA ASP A 45 13.20 -17.58 5.45
C ASP A 45 13.08 -16.74 6.74
N GLU A 46 13.88 -15.67 6.87
CA GLU A 46 13.89 -14.79 8.04
C GLU A 46 13.10 -13.49 7.84
N TYR A 47 13.07 -12.92 6.63
CA TYR A 47 12.41 -11.63 6.38
C TYR A 47 11.82 -11.50 4.97
N ILE A 48 10.96 -10.49 4.82
CA ILE A 48 10.46 -10.01 3.52
C ILE A 48 10.63 -8.49 3.42
N ALA A 49 11.23 -8.04 2.33
CA ALA A 49 11.29 -6.65 1.92
C ALA A 49 10.25 -6.41 0.82
N LEU A 50 9.44 -5.38 0.99
CA LEU A 50 8.38 -4.97 0.07
C LEU A 50 8.70 -3.58 -0.49
N GLU A 51 8.21 -3.28 -1.70
CA GLU A 51 8.46 -2.00 -2.37
C GLU A 51 8.08 -0.80 -1.49
N TYR A 52 6.98 -0.91 -0.73
CA TYR A 52 6.58 0.10 0.23
C TYR A 52 5.63 -0.48 1.28
N TRP A 53 5.50 0.26 2.38
CA TRP A 53 4.49 0.07 3.42
C TRP A 53 3.72 1.37 3.62
N CYS A 54 2.44 1.38 3.29
CA CYS A 54 1.60 2.57 3.42
C CYS A 54 0.50 2.32 4.46
N PRO A 55 0.50 3.04 5.60
CA PRO A 55 -0.62 2.97 6.54
C PRO A 55 -1.88 3.56 5.89
N ILE A 56 -3.03 2.95 6.16
CA ILE A 56 -4.30 3.31 5.51
C ILE A 56 -5.44 3.50 6.51
N TYR A 57 -6.42 4.30 6.11
CA TYR A 57 -7.71 4.33 6.79
C TYR A 57 -8.50 3.07 6.42
N GLU A 58 -8.60 2.11 7.35
CA GLU A 58 -9.21 0.79 7.10
C GLU A 58 -10.68 0.85 6.68
N ASP A 59 -11.42 1.88 7.07
CA ASP A 59 -12.81 2.12 6.65
C ASP A 59 -12.93 2.43 5.14
N THR A 60 -11.82 2.77 4.48
CA THR A 60 -11.75 3.00 3.04
C THR A 60 -11.24 1.80 2.24
N LEU A 61 -10.88 0.70 2.91
CA LEU A 61 -10.34 -0.51 2.30
C LEU A 61 -11.36 -1.18 1.39
N LYS A 62 -10.97 -1.42 0.14
CA LYS A 62 -11.79 -2.09 -0.86
C LYS A 62 -10.96 -3.13 -1.59
N GLN A 63 -11.54 -4.31 -1.77
CA GLN A 63 -11.01 -5.29 -2.70
C GLN A 63 -11.11 -4.74 -4.13
N VAL A 64 -10.07 -5.00 -4.93
CA VAL A 64 -10.06 -4.72 -6.36
C VAL A 64 -10.22 -6.04 -7.08
N ASP A 65 -11.28 -6.16 -7.88
CA ASP A 65 -11.45 -7.28 -8.81
C ASP A 65 -10.61 -7.00 -10.07
N ASP A 66 -9.78 -7.97 -10.46
CA ASP A 66 -8.99 -7.93 -11.71
C ASP A 66 -9.90 -7.97 -12.96
#